data_AF-A0A5C6YKS5-F1
#
_entry.id   AF-A0A5C6YKS5-F1
#
_cell.length_a   1.000
_cell.length_b   1.000
_cell.length_c   1.000
_cell.angle_alpha   90.00
_cell.angle_beta   90.00
_cell.angle_gamma   90.00
#
_symmetry.space_group_name_H-M   'P 1'
#
loop_
_entity.id
_entity.type
_entity.pdbx_description
1 polymer ?
#
loop_
_entity_poly.entity_id
_entity_poly.type
_entity_poly.pdbx_seq_one_letter_code
_entity_poly.pdbx_strand_id
1 'polypeptide(L)'
;MKPKDKKPLSSNHSLEWGESTWDSTEFSIRNRYEKASGGYNQAGSSELPWDDFKIMLKESILRNHFSNIELGEIMDDISAKLKTL
;
A
#
# COMPACT_ATOMS: atom_id res chain seq x y z
N MET A 1 -8.04 2.97 -9.66
CA MET A 1 -6.73 3.59 -9.82
C MET A 1 -6.17 3.33 -11.20
N LYS A 2 -5.53 4.34 -11.78
CA LYS A 2 -4.59 4.19 -12.88
C LYS A 2 -3.18 4.06 -12.29
N PRO A 3 -2.61 2.84 -12.19
CA PRO A 3 -1.34 2.62 -11.51
C PRO A 3 -0.18 3.29 -12.27
N LYS A 4 0.68 3.98 -11.52
CA LYS A 4 1.98 4.51 -11.94
C LYS A 4 3.13 3.62 -11.50
N ASP A 5 2.95 2.91 -10.39
CA ASP A 5 3.88 1.90 -9.88
C ASP A 5 3.12 0.65 -9.39
N LYS A 6 3.78 -0.50 -9.41
CA LYS A 6 3.22 -1.80 -9.05
C LYS A 6 4.29 -2.72 -8.46
N LYS A 7 3.98 -3.30 -7.30
CA LYS A 7 4.73 -4.38 -6.67
C LYS A 7 3.90 -5.67 -6.64
N PRO A 8 4.22 -6.66 -7.48
CA PRO A 8 3.62 -7.99 -7.36
C PRO A 8 4.01 -8.64 -6.04
N LEU A 9 3.03 -9.22 -5.34
CA LEU A 9 3.22 -10.01 -4.11
C LEU A 9 2.94 -11.50 -4.34
N SER A 10 2.03 -11.82 -5.26
CA SER A 10 1.75 -13.18 -5.73
C SER A 10 1.24 -13.15 -7.18
N SER A 11 0.83 -14.31 -7.72
CA SER A 11 0.21 -14.41 -9.05
C SER A 11 -1.13 -13.67 -9.17
N ASN A 12 -1.81 -13.41 -8.06
CA ASN A 12 -3.13 -12.77 -8.03
C ASN A 12 -3.24 -11.57 -7.07
N HIS A 13 -2.12 -11.12 -6.48
CA HIS A 13 -2.09 -10.01 -5.55
C HIS A 13 -0.90 -9.08 -5.83
N SER A 14 -1.18 -7.78 -5.87
CA SER A 14 -0.16 -6.74 -5.96
C SER A 14 -0.53 -5.51 -5.15
N LEU A 15 0.48 -4.78 -4.69
CA LEU A 15 0.33 -3.39 -4.28
C LEU A 15 0.54 -2.50 -5.50
N GLU A 16 -0.27 -1.47 -5.60
CA GLU A 16 -0.23 -0.51 -6.69
C GLU A 16 -0.29 0.91 -6.13
N TRP A 17 0.38 1.86 -6.79
CA TRP A 17 0.34 3.28 -6.47
C TRP A 17 0.04 4.09 -7.72
N GLY A 18 -0.81 5.11 -7.65
CA GLY A 18 -1.17 5.87 -8.84
C GLY A 18 -2.27 6.89 -8.62
N GLU A 19 -2.97 7.25 -9.70
CA GLU A 19 -4.09 8.21 -9.68
C GLU A 19 -5.39 7.51 -9.28
N SER A 20 -6.12 8.07 -8.33
CA SER A 20 -7.34 7.49 -7.76
C SER A 20 -8.42 7.23 -8.82
N THR A 21 -9.32 6.26 -8.56
CA THR A 21 -10.44 5.92 -9.46
C THR A 21 -11.46 7.05 -9.54
N TRP A 22 -11.63 7.81 -8.45
CA TRP A 22 -12.63 8.86 -8.33
C TRP A 22 -12.11 10.25 -8.70
N ASP A 23 -10.83 10.52 -8.51
CA ASP A 23 -10.18 11.80 -8.84
C ASP A 23 -8.77 11.55 -9.40
N SER A 24 -8.54 11.91 -10.67
CA SER A 24 -7.25 11.72 -11.34
C SER A 24 -6.14 12.66 -10.83
N THR A 25 -6.49 13.70 -10.08
CA THR A 25 -5.52 14.62 -9.46
C THR A 25 -5.05 14.13 -8.09
N GLU A 26 -5.74 13.14 -7.52
CA GLU A 26 -5.43 12.57 -6.22
C GLU A 26 -4.54 11.32 -6.37
N PHE A 27 -3.51 11.22 -5.53
CA PHE A 27 -2.64 10.04 -5.46
C PHE A 27 -3.19 9.03 -4.44
N SER A 28 -3.16 7.75 -4.78
CA SER A 28 -3.68 6.65 -3.96
C SER A 28 -2.76 5.43 -3.97
N ILE A 29 -3.00 4.56 -2.99
CA ILE A 29 -2.44 3.21 -2.89
C ILE A 29 -3.59 2.20 -2.96
N ARG A 30 -3.33 1.03 -3.57
CA ARG A 30 -4.29 -0.07 -3.64
C ARG A 30 -3.64 -1.43 -3.41
N ASN A 31 -4.24 -2.24 -2.54
CA ASN A 31 -4.10 -3.70 -2.63
C ASN A 31 -5.04 -4.21 -3.72
N ARG A 32 -4.49 -4.79 -4.78
CA ARG A 32 -5.25 -5.33 -5.91
C ARG A 32 -5.22 -6.84 -5.87
N TYR A 33 -6.39 -7.44 -5.76
CA TYR A 33 -6.61 -8.87 -5.90
C TYR A 33 -7.33 -9.17 -7.21
N GLU A 34 -6.91 -10.24 -7.87
CA GLU A 34 -7.55 -10.76 -9.08
C GLU A 34 -8.50 -11.92 -8.74
N LYS A 35 -9.60 -12.03 -9.48
CA LYS A 35 -10.49 -13.20 -9.41
C LYS A 35 -9.83 -14.38 -10.11
N ALA A 36 -10.13 -15.60 -9.69
CA ALA A 36 -9.65 -16.82 -10.36
C ALA A 36 -10.08 -16.90 -11.84
N SER A 37 -11.24 -16.33 -12.17
CA SER A 37 -11.76 -16.21 -13.54
C SER A 37 -11.11 -15.09 -14.36
N GLY A 38 -10.11 -14.40 -13.81
CA GLY A 38 -9.58 -13.15 -14.33
C GLY A 38 -10.39 -11.92 -13.90
N GLY A 39 -9.74 -10.76 -13.94
CA GLY A 39 -10.35 -9.47 -13.62
C GLY A 39 -10.28 -9.09 -12.14
N TYR A 40 -10.82 -7.91 -11.82
CA TYR A 40 -10.70 -7.27 -10.51
C TYR A 40 -11.63 -7.91 -9.45
N ASN A 41 -11.07 -8.29 -8.31
CA ASN A 41 -11.83 -8.70 -7.13
C ASN A 41 -12.14 -7.49 -6.25
N GLN A 42 -13.34 -6.92 -6.39
CA GLN A 42 -13.76 -5.74 -5.64
C GLN A 42 -13.84 -5.97 -4.13
N ALA A 43 -14.24 -7.16 -3.67
CA ALA A 43 -14.37 -7.44 -2.24
C ALA A 43 -13.02 -7.68 -1.56
N GLY A 44 -12.04 -8.21 -2.29
CA GLY A 44 -10.69 -8.43 -1.76
C GLY A 44 -9.74 -7.24 -1.92
N SER A 45 -10.08 -6.30 -2.80
CA SER A 45 -9.22 -5.15 -3.10
C SER A 45 -9.67 -3.91 -2.34
N SER A 46 -8.75 -3.03 -2.00
CA SER A 46 -9.09 -1.74 -1.39
C SER A 46 -8.18 -0.65 -1.94
N GLU A 47 -8.75 0.50 -2.24
CA GLU A 47 -8.05 1.67 -2.74
C GLU A 47 -8.25 2.79 -1.72
N LEU A 48 -7.16 3.43 -1.31
CA LEU A 48 -7.15 4.46 -0.28
C LEU A 48 -6.42 5.70 -0.80
N PRO A 49 -6.91 6.92 -0.49
CA PRO A 49 -6.11 8.12 -0.65
C PRO A 49 -4.75 7.98 0.04
N TRP A 50 -3.70 8.49 -0.59
CA TRP A 50 -2.34 8.36 -0.05
C TRP A 50 -2.18 9.05 1.31
N ASP A 51 -2.86 10.18 1.51
CA ASP A 51 -2.81 10.91 2.77
C ASP A 51 -3.45 10.13 3.92
N ASP A 52 -4.59 9.47 3.66
CA ASP A 52 -5.25 8.60 4.64
C ASP A 52 -4.37 7.42 5.00
N PHE A 53 -3.74 6.77 4.01
CA PHE A 53 -2.82 5.66 4.27
C PHE A 53 -1.65 6.07 5.19
N LYS A 54 -1.06 7.25 4.97
CA LYS A 54 0.02 7.78 5.85
C LYS A 54 -0.47 7.95 7.29
N ILE A 55 -1.68 8.49 7.47
CA ILE A 55 -2.29 8.67 8.79
C ILE A 55 -2.54 7.31 9.44
N MET A 56 -3.13 6.36 8.70
CA MET A 56 -3.40 5.00 9.18
C MET A 56 -2.12 4.29 9.64
N LEU A 57 -1.04 4.38 8.85
CA LEU A 57 0.26 3.79 9.21
C LEU A 57 0.80 4.42 10.51
N LYS A 58 0.80 5.75 10.59
CA LYS A 58 1.28 6.49 11.76
C LYS A 58 0.49 6.11 13.02
N GLU A 59 -0.84 6.15 12.96
CA GLU A 59 -1.69 5.82 14.11
C GLU A 59 -1.54 4.36 14.52
N SER A 60 -1.33 3.44 13.56
CA SER A 60 -1.08 2.04 13.85
C SER A 60 0.22 1.82 14.64
N ILE A 61 1.28 2.57 14.30
CA ILE A 61 2.55 2.57 15.06
C ILE A 61 2.33 3.13 16.46
N LEU A 62 1.72 4.32 16.59
CA LEU A 62 1.56 5.01 17.87
C LEU A 62 0.63 4.28 18.84
N ARG A 63 -0.31 3.48 18.34
CA ARG A 63 -1.28 2.72 19.14
C ARG A 63 -0.85 1.27 19.42
N ASN A 64 0.41 0.94 19.14
CA ASN A 64 0.98 -0.39 19.39
C ASN A 64 0.27 -1.53 18.63
N HIS A 65 -0.16 -1.28 17.39
CA HIS A 65 -0.67 -2.36 16.52
C HIS A 65 0.46 -3.17 15.86
N PHE A 66 1.69 -2.67 15.89
CA PHE A 66 2.89 -3.40 15.46
C PHE A 66 3.63 -3.95 16.68
N SER A 67 4.18 -5.15 16.53
CA SER A 67 5.15 -5.72 17.45
C SER A 67 6.50 -4.99 17.38
N ASN A 68 7.32 -5.15 18.41
CA ASN A 68 8.68 -4.58 18.42
C ASN A 68 9.56 -5.11 17.28
N ILE A 69 9.33 -6.35 16.84
CA ILE A 69 10.07 -6.95 15.71
C ILE A 69 9.69 -6.24 14.41
N GLU A 70 8.39 -6.10 14.12
CA GLU A 70 7.89 -5.41 12.93
C GLU A 70 8.34 -3.93 12.91
N LEU A 71 8.34 -3.26 14.07
CA LEU A 71 8.86 -1.89 14.17
C LEU A 71 10.35 -1.80 13.87
N GLY A 72 11.14 -2.78 14.32
CA GLY A 72 12.57 -2.89 14.00
C GLY A 72 12.80 -3.04 12.50
N GLU A 73 12.07 -3.94 11.85
CA GLU A 73 12.15 -4.18 10.40
C GLU A 73 11.77 -2.92 9.61
N ILE A 74 10.68 -2.24 9.98
CA ILE A 74 10.27 -0.96 9.36
C ILE A 74 11.36 0.10 9.50
N MET A 75 11.99 0.20 10.69
CA MET A 75 13.04 1.17 10.94
C MET A 75 14.30 0.88 10.10
N ASP A 76 14.67 -0.40 9.98
CA ASP A 76 15.83 -0.82 9.16
C ASP A 76 15.60 -0.49 7.68
N ASP A 77 14.41 -0.78 7.15
CA ASP A 77 14.04 -0.45 5.76
C ASP A 77 14.08 1.05 5.49
N ILE A 78 13.53 1.87 6.41
CA ILE A 78 13.58 3.34 6.31
C ILE A 78 15.03 3.83 6.34
N SER A 79 15.83 3.33 7.30
CA SER A 79 17.25 3.69 7.44
C SER A 79 18.05 3.34 6.19
N ALA A 80 17.84 2.14 5.64
CA ALA A 80 18.46 1.72 4.38
C ALA A 80 18.07 2.64 3.22
N LYS A 81 16.79 3.00 3.11
CA LYS A 81 16.32 3.90 2.05
C LYS A 81 16.94 5.29 2.15
N LEU A 82 17.00 5.87 3.35
CA LEU A 82 17.57 7.21 3.58
C LEU A 82 19.06 7.29 3.23
N LYS A 83 19.82 6.21 3.40
CA LYS A 83 21.24 6.15 2.99
C LYS A 83 21.45 6.18 1.47
N THR A 84 20.40 5.89 0.70
CA THR A 84 20.44 5.85 -0.78
C THR A 84 19.90 7.12 -1.42
N LEU A 85 19.48 8.11 -0.62
CA LEU A 85 19.09 9.45 -1.06
C LEU A 85 20.30 10.39 -1.02
#